data_AF-M0N301-F1
#
_entry.id   AF-M0N301-F1
#
_cell.length_a   1.000
_cell.length_b   1.000
_cell.length_c   1.000
_cell.angle_alpha   90.00
_cell.angle_beta   90.00
_cell.angle_gamma   90.00
#
_symmetry.space_group_name_H-M   'P 1'
#
loop_
_entity.id
_entity.type
_entity.pdbx_description
1 polymer ?
#
loop_
_entity_poly.entity_id
_entity_poly.type
_entity_poly.pdbx_seq_one_letter_code
_entity_poly.pdbx_strand_id
1 'polypeptide(L)'
;MVAVNLREGVRYGAYLLGYFIVLFLIGGIIIEIGVELFLTDSLFLTIIGAIVGAIGGLVIYAGLLGFGYKIIADAVEQGIRSSQRPTEEATGPSRSQQIVDVITNNPDDQDVPPEQ
;
A
#
# COMPACT_ATOMS: atom_id res chain seq x y z
N MET A 1 -9.87 13.49 13.29
CA MET A 1 -10.17 12.33 12.42
C MET A 1 -9.28 12.47 11.20
N VAL A 2 -8.30 11.58 11.00
CA VAL A 2 -7.38 11.66 9.86
C VAL A 2 -8.16 11.31 8.59
N ALA A 3 -8.15 12.20 7.60
CA ALA A 3 -8.77 11.94 6.32
C ALA A 3 -7.98 10.84 5.59
N VAL A 4 -8.55 9.65 5.51
CA VAL A 4 -8.00 8.54 4.74
C VAL A 4 -8.18 8.81 3.26
N ASN A 5 -7.09 8.73 2.48
CA ASN A 5 -7.13 8.90 1.04
C ASN A 5 -7.70 7.63 0.38
N LEU A 6 -9.00 7.64 0.04
CA LEU A 6 -9.68 6.49 -0.57
C LEU A 6 -8.98 5.97 -1.83
N ARG A 7 -8.36 6.87 -2.61
CA ARG A 7 -7.66 6.51 -3.84
C ARG A 7 -6.47 5.58 -3.57
N GLU A 8 -5.74 5.82 -2.49
CA GLU A 8 -4.60 4.99 -2.08
C GLU A 8 -5.08 3.62 -1.57
N GLY A 9 -6.18 3.59 -0.80
CA GLY A 9 -6.78 2.34 -0.34
C GLY A 9 -7.22 1.43 -1.47
N VAL A 10 -7.89 1.98 -2.49
CA VAL A 10 -8.32 1.21 -3.67
C VAL A 10 -7.12 0.70 -4.47
N ARG A 11 -6.09 1.54 -4.66
CA ARG A 11 -4.87 1.14 -5.36
C ARG A 11 -4.12 0.02 -4.63
N TYR A 12 -4.01 0.11 -3.31
CA TYR A 12 -3.42 -0.93 -2.48
C TYR A 12 -4.24 -2.23 -2.56
N GLY A 13 -5.57 -2.15 -2.48
CA GLY A 13 -6.47 -3.28 -2.67
C GLY A 13 -6.30 -3.97 -4.01
N ALA A 14 -6.11 -3.21 -5.11
CA ALA A 14 -5.86 -3.78 -6.44
C ALA A 14 -4.52 -4.55 -6.50
N TYR A 15 -3.47 -4.05 -5.86
CA TYR A 15 -2.19 -4.78 -5.75
C TYR A 15 -2.33 -6.08 -4.94
N LEU A 16 -3.09 -6.03 -3.84
CA LEU A 16 -3.39 -7.22 -3.03
C LEU A 16 -4.18 -8.25 -3.84
N LEU A 17 -5.18 -7.81 -4.60
CA LEU A 17 -5.96 -8.68 -5.49
C LEU A 17 -5.08 -9.34 -6.55
N GLY A 18 -4.18 -8.57 -7.18
CA GLY A 18 -3.21 -9.11 -8.13
C GLY A 18 -2.31 -10.19 -7.52
N TYR A 19 -1.84 -9.98 -6.28
CA TYR A 19 -1.10 -11.00 -5.54
C TYR A 19 -1.92 -12.28 -5.32
N PHE A 20 -3.18 -12.16 -4.90
CA PHE A 20 -4.05 -13.32 -4.74
C PHE A 20 -4.27 -14.07 -6.05
N ILE A 21 -4.53 -13.36 -7.15
CA ILE A 21 -4.71 -13.99 -8.46
C ILE A 21 -3.49 -14.82 -8.82
N VAL A 22 -2.28 -14.26 -8.69
CA VAL A 22 -1.04 -14.98 -8.99
C VAL A 22 -0.85 -16.18 -8.05
N LEU A 23 -1.07 -15.99 -6.75
CA LEU A 23 -0.94 -17.06 -5.75
C LEU A 23 -1.89 -18.22 -6.03
N PHE A 24 -3.17 -17.92 -6.27
CA PHE A 24 -4.18 -18.93 -6.57
C PHE A 24 -4.00 -19.56 -7.95
N LEU A 25 -3.48 -18.84 -8.94
CA LEU A 25 -3.14 -19.44 -10.22
C LEU A 25 -2.00 -20.46 -10.07
N ILE A 26 -0.89 -20.07 -9.43
CA ILE A 26 0.27 -20.96 -9.26
C ILE A 26 -0.11 -22.15 -8.38
N GLY A 27 -0.71 -21.89 -7.21
CA GLY A 27 -1.13 -22.94 -6.30
C GLY A 27 -2.24 -23.82 -6.89
N GLY A 28 -3.18 -23.22 -7.61
CA GLY A 28 -4.28 -23.91 -8.28
C GLY A 28 -3.80 -24.87 -9.35
N ILE A 29 -2.86 -24.46 -10.22
CA ILE A 29 -2.27 -25.33 -11.24
C ILE A 29 -1.58 -26.54 -10.60
N ILE A 30 -0.84 -26.34 -9.50
CA ILE A 30 -0.19 -27.44 -8.80
C ILE A 30 -1.22 -28.40 -8.22
N ILE A 31 -2.30 -27.87 -7.62
CA ILE A 31 -3.39 -28.69 -7.08
C ILE A 31 -4.10 -29.47 -8.21
N GLU A 32 -4.40 -28.81 -9.33
CA GLU A 32 -5.06 -29.42 -10.49
C GLU A 32 -4.26 -30.62 -11.02
N ILE A 33 -2.95 -30.46 -11.20
CA ILE A 33 -2.04 -31.55 -11.55
C ILE A 33 -2.11 -32.67 -10.50
N GLY A 34 -2.08 -32.32 -9.21
CA GLY A 34 -2.20 -33.30 -8.12
C GLY A 34 -3.51 -34.09 -8.16
N VAL A 35 -4.63 -33.43 -8.48
CA VAL A 35 -5.95 -34.05 -8.59
C VAL A 35 -6.02 -35.00 -9.78
N GLU A 36 -5.50 -34.62 -10.94
CA GLU A 36 -5.47 -35.50 -12.11
C GLU A 36 -4.69 -36.79 -11.83
N LEU A 37 -3.52 -36.67 -11.18
CA LEU A 37 -2.73 -37.85 -10.76
C LEU A 37 -3.46 -38.67 -9.68
N PHE A 38 -4.16 -38.01 -8.76
CA PHE A 38 -4.88 -38.68 -7.67
C PHE A 38 -6.00 -39.59 -8.18
N LEU A 39 -6.73 -39.15 -9.21
CA LEU A 39 -7.88 -39.85 -9.79
C LEU A 39 -7.50 -41.02 -10.71
N THR A 40 -6.22 -41.34 -10.84
CA THR A 40 -5.76 -42.45 -11.68
C THR A 40 -5.90 -43.79 -10.95
N ASP A 41 -6.13 -44.89 -11.68
CA ASP A 41 -6.28 -46.27 -11.12
C ASP A 41 -4.98 -46.88 -10.57
N SER A 42 -3.86 -46.15 -10.60
CA SER A 42 -2.56 -46.62 -10.11
C SER A 42 -2.31 -46.10 -8.70
N LEU A 43 -2.21 -47.00 -7.73
CA LEU A 43 -1.89 -46.67 -6.33
C LEU A 43 -0.66 -45.75 -6.22
N PHE A 44 0.38 -46.00 -7.02
CA PHE A 44 1.60 -45.20 -7.03
C PHE A 44 1.34 -43.76 -7.50
N LEU A 45 0.57 -43.58 -8.57
CA LEU A 45 0.20 -42.25 -9.07
C LEU A 45 -0.77 -41.54 -8.13
N THR A 46 -1.68 -42.27 -7.50
CA THR A 46 -2.59 -41.72 -6.49
C THR A 46 -1.82 -41.09 -5.32
N ILE A 47 -0.80 -41.78 -4.81
CA ILE A 47 0.05 -41.28 -3.72
C ILE A 47 0.82 -40.02 -4.16
N ILE A 48 1.40 -40.04 -5.36
CA ILE A 48 2.10 -38.87 -5.91
C ILE A 48 1.12 -37.70 -6.06
N GLY A 49 -0.07 -37.94 -6.61
CA GLY A 49 -1.11 -36.92 -6.78
C GLY A 49 -1.51 -36.29 -5.45
N ALA A 50 -1.69 -37.09 -4.40
CA ALA A 50 -1.98 -36.59 -3.05
C ALA A 50 -0.86 -35.69 -2.51
N ILE A 51 0.42 -36.08 -2.71
CA ILE A 51 1.58 -35.27 -2.27
C ILE A 51 1.65 -33.96 -3.06
N VAL A 52 1.50 -34.02 -4.39
CA VAL A 52 1.54 -32.83 -5.26
C VAL A 52 0.40 -31.88 -4.92
N GLY A 53 -0.82 -32.40 -4.73
CA GLY A 53 -1.97 -31.61 -4.30
C GLY A 53 -1.74 -30.97 -2.92
N ALA A 54 -1.17 -31.71 -1.97
CA ALA A 54 -0.81 -31.18 -0.66
C ALA A 54 0.25 -30.06 -0.75
N ILE A 55 1.25 -30.20 -1.62
CA ILE A 55 2.25 -29.15 -1.88
C ILE A 55 1.56 -27.89 -2.43
N GLY A 56 0.66 -28.02 -3.40
CA GLY A 56 -0.10 -26.89 -3.93
C GLY A 56 -0.93 -26.20 -2.85
N GLY A 57 -1.60 -26.96 -2.00
CA GLY A 57 -2.30 -26.43 -0.83
C GLY A 57 -1.37 -25.71 0.16
N LEU A 58 -0.18 -26.26 0.40
CA LEU A 58 0.83 -25.66 1.28
C LEU A 58 1.38 -24.34 0.73
N VAL A 59 1.58 -24.26 -0.60
CA VAL A 59 1.99 -23.02 -1.29
C VAL A 59 0.94 -21.94 -1.10
N ILE A 60 -0.34 -22.25 -1.31
CA ILE A 60 -1.43 -21.29 -1.07
C ILE A 60 -1.44 -20.86 0.40
N TYR A 61 -1.42 -21.82 1.33
CA TYR A 61 -1.47 -21.54 2.76
C TYR A 61 -0.28 -20.65 3.21
N ALA A 62 0.94 -20.99 2.80
CA ALA A 62 2.12 -20.19 3.07
C ALA A 62 2.02 -18.79 2.45
N GLY A 63 1.47 -18.68 1.24
CA GLY A 63 1.22 -17.40 0.58
C GLY A 63 0.19 -16.53 1.33
N LEU A 64 -0.83 -17.13 1.94
CA LEU A 64 -1.80 -16.43 2.80
C LEU A 64 -1.15 -15.93 4.09
N LEU A 65 -0.29 -16.73 4.72
CA LEU A 65 0.45 -16.33 5.91
C LEU A 65 1.43 -15.19 5.61
N GLY A 66 2.19 -15.31 4.52
CA GLY A 66 3.12 -14.26 4.06
C GLY A 66 2.40 -12.96 3.71
N PHE A 67 1.20 -13.06 3.13
CA PHE A 67 0.32 -11.92 2.90
C PHE A 67 -0.11 -11.23 4.18
N GLY A 68 -0.57 -12.00 5.18
CA GLY A 68 -0.97 -11.47 6.48
C GLY A 68 0.18 -10.73 7.16
N TYR A 69 1.38 -11.33 7.12
CA TYR A 69 2.60 -10.69 7.62
C TYR A 69 2.89 -9.35 6.91
N LYS A 70 2.79 -9.34 5.57
CA LYS A 70 3.04 -8.13 4.78
C LYS A 70 2.09 -6.99 5.12
N ILE A 71 0.78 -7.26 5.24
CA ILE A 71 -0.20 -6.23 5.61
C ILE A 71 0.13 -5.61 6.97
N ILE A 72 0.48 -6.45 7.95
CA ILE A 72 0.84 -5.97 9.29
C ILE A 72 2.09 -5.10 9.23
N ALA A 73 3.12 -5.53 8.49
CA ALA A 73 4.34 -4.76 8.32
C ALA A 73 4.08 -3.39 7.65
N ASP A 74 3.29 -3.36 6.57
CA ASP A 74 2.93 -2.13 5.86
C ASP A 74 2.13 -1.18 6.77
N ALA A 75 1.21 -1.71 7.59
CA ALA A 75 0.42 -0.92 8.52
C ALA A 75 1.27 -0.34 9.67
N VAL A 76 2.21 -1.13 10.21
CA VAL A 76 3.16 -0.66 11.23
C VAL A 76 4.06 0.43 10.67
N GLU A 77 4.58 0.25 9.46
CA GLU A 77 5.41 1.26 8.80
C GLU A 77 4.65 2.57 8.56
N GLN A 78 3.41 2.51 8.07
CA GLN A 78 2.56 3.71 7.93
C GLN A 78 2.28 4.38 9.28
N GLY A 79 2.05 3.58 10.33
CA GLY A 79 1.87 4.07 11.70
C GLY A 79 3.09 4.86 12.20
N ILE A 80 4.29 4.30 12.06
CA ILE A 80 5.54 4.96 12.46
C ILE A 80 5.79 6.24 11.64
N ARG A 81 5.55 6.21 10.33
CA ARG A 81 5.71 7.39 9.47
C ARG A 81 4.74 8.52 9.86
N SER A 82 3.52 8.17 10.26
CA SER A 82 2.52 9.16 10.69
C SER A 82 2.86 9.80 12.03
N SER A 83 3.54 9.09 12.94
CA SER A 83 3.95 9.62 14.25
C SER A 83 5.24 10.43 14.20
N GLN A 84 6.11 10.17 13.22
CA GLN A 84 7.39 10.87 13.04
C GLN A 84 7.30 12.13 12.19
N ARG A 85 6.20 12.38 11.46
CA ARG A 85 6.01 13.67 10.79
C ARG A 85 5.97 14.78 11.85
N PRO A 86 6.99 15.66 11.93
CA PRO A 86 6.90 16.83 12.78
C PRO A 86 5.74 17.67 12.29
N THR A 87 5.05 18.34 13.20
CA THR A 87 4.03 19.34 12.91
C THR A 87 4.66 20.53 12.16
N GLU A 88 5.06 20.36 10.90
CA GLU A 88 5.56 21.44 10.03
C GLU A 88 4.42 22.21 9.34
N GLU A 89 3.16 21.91 9.64
CA GLU A 89 1.98 22.61 9.08
C GLU A 89 1.19 23.42 10.11
N ALA A 90 1.83 23.87 11.20
CA ALA A 90 1.29 24.94 12.05
C ALA A 90 2.13 26.23 12.00
N THR A 91 2.93 26.41 10.96
CA THR A 91 3.58 27.69 10.64
C THR A 91 3.28 28.05 9.19
N GLY A 92 2.02 28.37 8.91
CA GLY A 92 1.70 29.35 7.86
C GLY A 92 2.50 30.63 8.12
N PRO A 93 2.76 31.46 7.08
CA PRO A 93 3.71 32.56 7.15
C PRO A 93 3.52 33.34 8.44
N SER A 94 4.58 33.36 9.26
CA SER A 94 4.57 33.97 10.58
C SER A 94 3.92 35.34 10.46
N ARG A 95 2.90 35.64 11.27
CA ARG A 95 2.12 36.89 11.22
C ARG A 95 3.01 38.15 11.12
N SER A 96 4.23 38.06 11.62
CA SER A 96 5.31 39.02 11.44
C SER A 96 5.75 39.26 9.99
N GLN A 97 5.89 38.24 9.14
CA GLN A 97 6.17 38.41 7.71
C GLN A 97 4.97 39.01 6.97
N GLN A 98 3.74 38.61 7.30
CA GLN A 98 2.53 39.19 6.71
C GLN A 98 2.36 40.68 7.10
N ILE A 99 2.74 41.06 8.33
CA ILE A 99 2.73 42.47 8.76
C ILE A 99 3.86 43.26 8.11
N VAL A 100 5.07 42.70 7.96
CA VAL A 100 6.16 43.36 7.24
C VAL A 100 5.80 43.58 5.78
N ASP A 101 5.21 42.59 5.10
CA ASP A 101 4.81 42.73 3.69
C ASP A 101 3.73 43.81 3.48
N VAL A 102 2.79 43.93 4.44
CA VAL A 102 1.79 45.02 4.45
C VAL A 102 2.40 46.39 4.73
N ILE A 103 3.48 46.46 5.53
CA ILE A 103 4.19 47.72 5.81
C ILE A 103 5.14 48.10 4.66
N THR A 104 5.77 47.13 3.99
CA THR A 104 6.77 47.39 2.94
C THR A 104 6.18 47.56 1.55
N ASN A 105 5.03 46.93 1.28
CA ASN A 105 4.32 47.06 0.00
C ASN A 105 3.04 47.89 0.17
N ASN A 106 3.16 49.08 0.77
CA ASN A 106 2.07 50.04 0.79
C ASN A 106 1.95 50.68 -0.61
N PRO A 107 0.85 50.45 -1.38
CA PRO A 107 0.68 51.04 -2.70
C PRO A 107 0.50 52.56 -2.68
N ASP A 108 0.30 53.17 -1.51
CA ASP A 108 0.11 54.61 -1.35
C ASP A 108 1.42 55.44 -1.38
N ASP A 109 2.60 54.80 -1.35
CA ASP A 109 3.91 55.49 -1.34
C ASP A 109 4.52 55.70 -2.75
N GLN A 110 3.78 55.40 -3.82
CA GLN A 110 4.25 55.50 -5.21
C GLN A 110 3.88 56.82 -5.92
N ASP A 111 3.16 57.74 -5.29
CA ASP A 111 2.64 58.96 -5.94
C ASP A 111 3.20 60.28 -5.35
N VAL A 112 4.50 60.36 -5.05
CA VAL A 112 5.16 61.65 -4.83
C VAL A 112 5.99 62.01 -6.07
N PRO A 113 5.50 62.90 -6.96
CA PRO A 113 6.29 63.34 -8.09
C PRO A 113 7.52 64.14 -7.60
N PRO A 114 8.71 63.97 -8.22
CA PRO A 114 9.86 64.79 -7.88
C PRO A 114 9.57 66.23 -8.28
N GLU A 115 9.63 67.15 -7.32
CA GLU A 115 9.54 68.58 -7.56
C GLU A 115 10.62 69.01 -8.58
N GLN A 116 10.18 69.63 -9.68
CA GLN A 116 11.00 70.42 -10.60
C GLN A 116 10.42 71.83 -10.70
#